data_AF-A0A835DA00-F1
#
_entry.id   AF-A0A835DA00-F1
#
_cell.length_a   1.000
_cell.length_b   1.000
_cell.length_c   1.000
_cell.angle_alpha   90.00
_cell.angle_beta   90.00
_cell.angle_gamma   90.00
#
_symmetry.space_group_name_H-M   'P 1'
#
loop_
_entity.id
_entity.type
_entity.pdbx_description
1 polymer ?
#
loop_
_entity_poly.entity_id
_entity_poly.type
_entity_poly.pdbx_seq_one_letter_code
_entity_poly.pdbx_strand_id
1 'polypeptide(L)'
;MLQGGRLFQQFVVDCYAAIEQQRLNWVRLNQDKLRLDLYKGLEDAVTTSNVNASAVGERYYLRMLLHIIRGATNFEDLRTVDCIIYPTFKAACSALGLLEDDTEWHESLNEASLWATGRQLRDMFYIAEPALCLDTVVLKDMGLNEIELILNRNGRSLKEFTGMPMLSLETPIVLLNRLIREEMSFDVDLEKHNFKILHSDELITNAAYIGTPGKGILAADESTGTIGKRLASINVENVESNRQALRELLFCTPGALQCLSGVILFEETLYQKTVAGKPFVEVLKEGGVLPGIKVDKGTVELAGTNGETTTQGFDGLAQRCQQYYKAGARFAKWRAVLKIGPNEPSQLAINENANGLARYAIICQENGLVPIVEPEILVDGPHDIDRCADVTERVLAACYKALNDKHVLLEGTLLKPNMVTPGSDAKKVSPEVVAEYTVRALLRTMPAAVPAVVFLSGGQSEEEATLNLNAMNKLKGKMPWSLSFSFGRALQQSTLKAWAGKEENVAKAQAAFLTRCKANSEATLGTYKGDAAQGEGVSESLHVKDYKY
;
A
#
# COMPACT_ATOMS: atom_id res chain seq x y z
N MET A 1 51.74 -16.79 14.43
CA MET A 1 50.52 -17.27 15.14
C MET A 1 50.27 -18.78 14.99
N LEU A 2 51.13 -19.55 14.29
CA LEU A 2 50.97 -20.99 14.02
C LEU A 2 52.02 -21.87 14.74
N GLN A 3 52.54 -21.45 15.89
CA GLN A 3 53.49 -22.26 16.68
C GLN A 3 53.00 -22.61 18.10
N GLY A 4 51.83 -22.14 18.49
CA GLY A 4 51.18 -22.62 19.71
C GLY A 4 50.56 -24.00 19.44
N GLY A 5 50.99 -25.02 20.18
CA GLY A 5 50.41 -26.36 20.11
C GLY A 5 48.91 -26.36 20.47
N ARG A 6 48.27 -27.53 20.35
CA ARG A 6 46.81 -27.75 20.43
C ARG A 6 46.10 -26.96 21.54
N LEU A 7 46.76 -26.81 22.70
CA LEU A 7 46.25 -26.04 23.84
C LEU A 7 46.06 -24.55 23.55
N PHE A 8 46.98 -23.91 22.81
CA PHE A 8 46.88 -22.49 22.46
C PHE A 8 45.81 -22.24 21.39
N GLN A 9 45.61 -23.18 20.48
CA GLN A 9 44.52 -23.12 19.49
C GLN A 9 43.16 -23.33 20.16
N GLN A 10 43.08 -24.24 21.15
CA GLN A 10 41.92 -24.37 22.02
C GLN A 10 41.66 -23.07 22.80
N PHE A 11 42.70 -22.47 23.39
CA PHE A 11 42.56 -21.18 24.07
C PHE A 11 42.02 -20.07 23.16
N VAL A 12 42.47 -19.99 21.91
CA VAL A 12 41.96 -18.98 20.95
C VAL A 12 40.50 -19.26 20.55
N VAL A 13 40.12 -20.54 20.35
CA VAL A 13 38.74 -20.96 20.10
C VAL A 13 37.85 -20.70 21.32
N ASP A 14 38.35 -20.94 22.52
CA ASP A 14 37.64 -20.70 23.77
C ASP A 14 37.48 -19.20 24.05
N CYS A 15 38.48 -18.38 23.70
CA CYS A 15 38.36 -16.91 23.76
C CYS A 15 37.33 -16.38 22.76
N TYR A 16 37.30 -16.92 21.53
CA TYR A 16 36.29 -16.56 20.53
C TYR A 16 34.89 -17.01 20.97
N ALA A 17 34.76 -18.23 21.48
CA ALA A 17 33.53 -18.76 22.07
C ALA A 17 33.08 -17.92 23.27
N ALA A 18 34.00 -17.43 24.10
CA ALA A 18 33.67 -16.56 25.23
C ALA A 18 33.19 -15.17 24.78
N ILE A 19 33.75 -14.61 23.69
CA ILE A 19 33.30 -13.35 23.11
C ILE A 19 31.89 -13.51 22.49
N GLU A 20 31.65 -14.59 21.74
CA GLU A 20 30.32 -14.91 21.21
C GLU A 20 29.33 -15.24 22.33
N GLN A 21 29.77 -15.90 23.40
CA GLN A 21 28.98 -16.12 24.62
C GLN A 21 28.61 -14.80 25.31
N GLN A 22 29.47 -13.77 25.27
CA GLN A 22 29.13 -12.45 25.81
C GLN A 22 28.17 -11.66 24.91
N ARG A 23 28.28 -11.80 23.58
CA ARG A 23 27.26 -11.30 22.64
C ARG A 23 25.90 -11.97 22.87
N LEU A 24 25.91 -13.29 23.00
CA LEU A 24 24.75 -14.10 23.36
C LEU A 24 24.23 -13.74 24.76
N ASN A 25 25.11 -13.37 25.70
CA ASN A 25 24.71 -12.90 27.02
C ASN A 25 24.09 -11.51 26.99
N TRP A 26 24.50 -10.62 26.09
CA TRP A 26 23.84 -9.33 25.93
C TRP A 26 22.43 -9.51 25.36
N VAL A 27 22.28 -10.41 24.38
CA VAL A 27 20.96 -10.85 23.89
C VAL A 27 20.16 -11.50 25.03
N ARG A 28 20.81 -12.29 25.91
CA ARG A 28 20.25 -12.93 27.13
C ARG A 28 19.81 -11.94 28.22
N LEU A 29 20.50 -10.81 28.38
CA LEU A 29 20.19 -9.81 29.40
C LEU A 29 19.16 -8.76 28.92
N ASN A 30 18.68 -8.90 27.68
CA ASN A 30 17.61 -8.08 27.10
C ASN A 30 16.42 -8.94 26.62
N GLN A 31 16.25 -10.16 27.17
CA GLN A 31 15.26 -11.19 26.74
C GLN A 31 13.79 -10.85 27.02
N ASP A 32 13.51 -9.95 27.96
CA ASP A 32 12.16 -9.50 28.32
C ASP A 32 11.44 -8.81 27.15
N LYS A 33 12.21 -8.28 26.18
CA LYS A 33 11.72 -7.68 24.94
C LYS A 33 11.46 -8.70 23.82
N LEU A 34 11.92 -9.94 24.01
CA LEU A 34 11.89 -11.00 22.99
C LEU A 34 10.95 -12.16 23.32
N ARG A 35 10.13 -12.07 24.40
CA ARG A 35 8.86 -12.81 24.61
C ARG A 35 8.91 -14.34 24.49
N LEU A 36 10.05 -14.97 24.72
CA LEU A 36 10.22 -16.41 24.55
C LEU A 36 10.41 -17.17 25.87
N ASP A 37 10.01 -16.58 27.00
CA ASP A 37 10.12 -17.19 28.34
C ASP A 37 8.93 -18.12 28.71
N LEU A 38 7.88 -18.22 27.90
CA LEU A 38 6.75 -19.10 28.24
C LEU A 38 7.05 -20.60 28.01
N TYR A 39 7.99 -20.95 27.13
CA TYR A 39 8.20 -22.35 26.71
C TYR A 39 9.33 -23.11 27.42
N LYS A 40 10.23 -22.42 28.15
CA LYS A 40 11.43 -23.06 28.73
C LYS A 40 11.23 -23.72 30.09
N GLY A 41 10.14 -23.42 30.82
CA GLY A 41 9.75 -24.23 31.98
C GLY A 41 9.39 -25.68 31.60
N LEU A 42 9.07 -25.93 30.32
CA LEU A 42 8.75 -27.26 29.79
C LEU A 42 10.00 -28.08 29.40
N GLU A 43 11.11 -27.41 29.06
CA GLU A 43 12.32 -28.04 28.54
C GLU A 43 13.18 -28.67 29.66
N ASP A 44 13.16 -28.11 30.88
CA ASP A 44 13.88 -28.67 32.05
C ASP A 44 13.38 -30.07 32.47
N ALA A 45 12.13 -30.44 32.12
CA ALA A 45 11.58 -31.77 32.40
C ALA A 45 12.08 -32.86 31.43
N VAL A 46 12.57 -32.48 30.24
CA VAL A 46 13.03 -33.41 29.20
C VAL A 46 14.47 -33.89 29.47
N THR A 47 15.29 -33.10 30.19
CA THR A 47 16.71 -33.38 30.43
C THR A 47 16.99 -34.47 31.49
N THR A 48 15.98 -35.00 32.19
CA THR A 48 16.12 -36.14 33.13
C THR A 48 15.59 -37.47 32.56
N SER A 49 15.85 -37.72 31.28
CA SER A 49 16.14 -39.05 30.68
C SER A 49 15.36 -40.29 31.14
N ASN A 50 14.04 -40.23 31.35
CA ASN A 50 13.16 -41.42 31.26
C ASN A 50 11.65 -41.09 31.36
N VAL A 51 10.99 -40.61 30.30
CA VAL A 51 9.52 -40.75 30.21
C VAL A 51 8.96 -40.65 28.79
N ASN A 52 8.05 -41.58 28.47
CA ASN A 52 7.22 -41.63 27.26
C ASN A 52 6.37 -40.34 27.10
N ALA A 53 6.40 -39.70 25.93
CA ALA A 53 5.72 -38.43 25.66
C ALA A 53 4.19 -38.46 25.88
N SER A 54 3.55 -39.63 25.73
CA SER A 54 2.12 -39.79 26.06
C SER A 54 1.84 -39.68 27.57
N ALA A 55 2.80 -40.07 28.42
CA ALA A 55 2.69 -39.97 29.88
C ALA A 55 2.94 -38.54 30.39
N VAL A 56 3.69 -37.72 29.65
CA VAL A 56 3.95 -36.30 29.99
C VAL A 56 2.71 -35.46 29.76
N GLY A 57 2.01 -35.67 28.64
CA GLY A 57 0.71 -35.06 28.36
C GLY A 57 -0.33 -35.42 29.43
N GLU A 58 -0.46 -36.70 29.79
CA GLU A 58 -1.39 -37.14 30.83
C GLU A 58 -1.07 -36.59 32.23
N ARG A 59 0.22 -36.38 32.57
CA ARG A 59 0.63 -35.75 33.85
C ARG A 59 0.30 -34.26 33.93
N TYR A 60 0.19 -33.58 32.79
CA TYR A 60 -0.24 -32.18 32.75
C TYR A 60 -1.73 -32.08 33.10
N TYR A 61 -2.58 -32.86 32.42
CA TYR A 61 -4.02 -32.90 32.66
C TYR A 61 -4.36 -33.45 34.07
N LEU A 62 -3.62 -34.45 34.55
CA LEU A 62 -3.74 -34.95 35.93
C LEU A 62 -3.49 -33.84 36.96
N ARG A 63 -2.46 -32.99 36.76
CA ARG A 63 -2.14 -31.89 37.68
C ARG A 63 -3.22 -30.81 37.71
N MET A 64 -3.86 -30.55 36.58
CA MET A 64 -5.02 -29.67 36.49
C MET A 64 -6.22 -30.24 37.26
N LEU A 65 -6.54 -31.53 37.06
CA LEU A 65 -7.67 -32.19 37.74
C LEU A 65 -7.48 -32.27 39.26
N LEU A 66 -6.26 -32.51 39.74
CA LEU A 66 -5.92 -32.52 41.17
C LEU A 66 -6.17 -31.17 41.87
N HIS A 67 -6.11 -30.05 41.15
CA HIS A 67 -6.40 -28.72 41.72
C HIS A 67 -7.90 -28.39 41.73
N ILE A 68 -8.68 -29.02 40.85
CA ILE A 68 -10.10 -28.71 40.65
C ILE A 68 -11.01 -29.72 41.39
N ILE A 69 -10.71 -31.01 41.33
CA ILE A 69 -11.52 -32.07 41.92
C ILE A 69 -11.07 -32.31 43.38
N ARG A 70 -11.88 -31.84 44.33
CA ARG A 70 -11.59 -31.93 45.78
C ARG A 70 -12.09 -33.24 46.38
N GLY A 71 -11.30 -33.84 47.27
CA GLY A 71 -11.68 -35.04 48.03
C GLY A 71 -11.52 -36.37 47.27
N ALA A 72 -10.95 -36.34 46.07
CA ALA A 72 -10.59 -37.55 45.34
C ALA A 72 -9.56 -38.37 46.15
N THR A 73 -9.83 -39.66 46.31
CA THR A 73 -9.02 -40.58 47.13
C THR A 73 -8.17 -41.52 46.28
N ASN A 74 -8.47 -41.62 44.97
CA ASN A 74 -7.72 -42.40 44.01
C ASN A 74 -7.78 -41.76 42.59
N PHE A 75 -7.00 -42.28 41.64
CA PHE A 75 -6.89 -41.72 40.28
C PHE A 75 -8.13 -41.94 39.40
N GLU A 76 -9.02 -42.86 39.77
CA GLU A 76 -10.29 -43.09 39.09
C GLU A 76 -11.30 -42.01 39.47
N ASP A 77 -11.33 -41.61 40.74
CA ASP A 77 -12.13 -40.47 41.22
C ASP A 77 -11.78 -39.19 40.44
N LEU A 78 -10.50 -38.96 40.13
CA LEU A 78 -10.05 -37.79 39.35
C LEU A 78 -10.44 -37.82 37.87
N ARG A 79 -10.69 -39.01 37.32
CA ARG A 79 -11.18 -39.18 35.95
C ARG A 79 -12.70 -39.32 35.89
N THR A 80 -13.37 -39.23 37.03
CA THR A 80 -14.82 -39.33 37.11
C THR A 80 -15.42 -37.93 37.13
N VAL A 81 -16.11 -37.56 36.06
CA VAL A 81 -16.81 -36.27 35.93
C VAL A 81 -18.29 -36.60 35.72
N ASP A 82 -19.16 -36.04 36.55
CA ASP A 82 -20.62 -36.32 36.57
C ASP A 82 -20.96 -37.82 36.62
N CYS A 83 -20.26 -38.56 37.49
CA CYS A 83 -20.39 -40.01 37.68
C CYS A 83 -19.99 -40.89 36.48
N ILE A 84 -19.34 -40.31 35.45
CA ILE A 84 -18.82 -41.06 34.30
C ILE A 84 -17.30 -41.09 34.36
N ILE A 85 -16.72 -42.29 34.27
CA ILE A 85 -15.27 -42.51 34.36
C ILE A 85 -14.65 -42.44 32.98
N TYR A 86 -13.80 -41.43 32.76
CA TYR A 86 -13.16 -41.20 31.47
C TYR A 86 -11.85 -41.98 31.34
N PRO A 87 -11.51 -42.44 30.12
CA PRO A 87 -10.37 -43.32 29.90
C PRO A 87 -9.03 -42.62 30.17
N THR A 88 -8.95 -41.29 30.01
CA THR A 88 -7.72 -40.50 30.18
C THR A 88 -7.99 -39.20 30.94
N PHE A 89 -6.95 -38.61 31.55
CA PHE A 89 -7.05 -37.33 32.26
C PHE A 89 -7.35 -36.18 31.27
N LYS A 90 -6.82 -36.23 30.04
CA LYS A 90 -7.17 -35.25 28.99
C LYS A 90 -8.67 -35.27 28.66
N ALA A 91 -9.28 -36.44 28.57
CA ALA A 91 -10.70 -36.58 28.27
C ALA A 91 -11.57 -36.04 29.42
N ALA A 92 -11.17 -36.28 30.68
CA ALA A 92 -11.83 -35.69 31.84
C ALA A 92 -11.70 -34.15 31.88
N CYS A 93 -10.53 -33.58 31.54
CA CYS A 93 -10.36 -32.12 31.40
C CYS A 93 -11.23 -31.52 30.27
N SER A 94 -11.37 -32.23 29.15
CA SER A 94 -12.21 -31.80 28.04
C SER A 94 -13.70 -31.84 28.42
N ALA A 95 -14.13 -32.87 29.16
CA ALA A 95 -15.49 -32.99 29.68
C ALA A 95 -15.83 -31.91 30.73
N LEU A 96 -14.83 -31.39 31.44
CA LEU A 96 -14.94 -30.23 32.34
C LEU A 96 -14.84 -28.87 31.61
N GLY A 97 -14.67 -28.87 30.28
CA GLY A 97 -14.59 -27.65 29.45
C GLY A 97 -13.29 -26.86 29.57
N LEU A 98 -12.16 -27.52 29.85
CA LEU A 98 -10.90 -26.85 30.19
C LEU A 98 -9.91 -26.66 29.02
N LEU A 99 -10.31 -26.97 27.77
CA LEU A 99 -9.45 -26.87 26.57
C LEU A 99 -10.24 -26.27 25.37
N GLU A 100 -9.71 -25.24 24.67
CA GLU A 100 -10.30 -24.58 23.47
C GLU A 100 -9.50 -24.92 22.16
N ASP A 101 -10.08 -24.72 20.97
CA ASP A 101 -9.70 -25.33 19.66
C ASP A 101 -8.80 -24.48 18.70
N ASP A 102 -8.47 -25.04 17.51
CA ASP A 102 -7.53 -24.52 16.49
C ASP A 102 -7.96 -23.24 15.74
N THR A 103 -9.03 -22.58 16.18
CA THR A 103 -9.61 -21.39 15.52
C THR A 103 -8.62 -20.23 15.37
N GLU A 104 -7.69 -20.08 16.31
CA GLU A 104 -6.73 -18.97 16.36
C GLU A 104 -5.69 -18.99 15.21
N TRP A 105 -5.36 -20.17 14.67
CA TRP A 105 -4.45 -20.33 13.54
C TRP A 105 -5.08 -19.92 12.22
N HIS A 106 -6.36 -20.27 12.03
CA HIS A 106 -7.14 -19.88 10.87
C HIS A 106 -7.38 -18.37 10.86
N GLU A 107 -7.63 -17.76 12.01
CA GLU A 107 -7.74 -16.31 12.15
C GLU A 107 -6.41 -15.61 11.82
N SER A 108 -5.29 -16.12 12.33
CA SER A 108 -3.95 -15.56 12.07
C SER A 108 -3.52 -15.68 10.59
N LEU A 109 -3.81 -16.80 9.92
CA LEU A 109 -3.56 -16.97 8.48
C LEU A 109 -4.46 -16.09 7.62
N ASN A 110 -5.74 -15.97 7.99
CA ASN A 110 -6.67 -15.06 7.33
C ASN A 110 -6.22 -13.60 7.47
N GLU A 111 -5.74 -13.20 8.65
CA GLU A 111 -5.22 -11.85 8.88
C GLU A 111 -3.93 -11.59 8.11
N ALA A 112 -2.97 -12.52 8.14
CA ALA A 112 -1.73 -12.42 7.39
C ALA A 112 -1.97 -12.30 5.88
N SER A 113 -2.99 -13.01 5.36
CA SER A 113 -3.33 -13.02 3.92
C SER A 113 -3.59 -11.62 3.37
N LEU A 114 -3.98 -10.70 4.24
CA LEU A 114 -4.32 -9.32 3.86
C LEU A 114 -3.07 -8.47 3.58
N TRP A 115 -1.91 -8.78 4.17
CA TRP A 115 -0.73 -7.91 4.14
C TRP A 115 0.60 -8.59 3.77
N ALA A 116 0.71 -9.90 3.96
CA ALA A 116 1.90 -10.65 3.65
C ALA A 116 1.94 -10.98 2.15
N THR A 117 3.13 -10.89 1.55
CA THR A 117 3.34 -11.36 0.18
C THR A 117 3.12 -12.87 0.12
N GLY A 118 2.82 -13.40 -1.07
CA GLY A 118 2.66 -14.85 -1.25
C GLY A 118 3.85 -15.66 -0.71
N ARG A 119 5.08 -15.12 -0.78
CA ARG A 119 6.27 -15.75 -0.17
C ARG A 119 6.17 -15.80 1.36
N GLN A 120 5.80 -14.69 2.00
CA GLN A 120 5.68 -14.59 3.46
C GLN A 120 4.53 -15.44 4.02
N LEU A 121 3.40 -15.54 3.31
CA LEU A 121 2.31 -16.44 3.68
C LEU A 121 2.72 -17.91 3.61
N ARG A 122 3.53 -18.26 2.60
CA ARG A 122 4.09 -19.61 2.45
C ARG A 122 5.11 -19.94 3.52
N ASP A 123 5.93 -18.97 3.92
CA ASP A 123 6.85 -19.14 5.05
C ASP A 123 6.09 -19.33 6.37
N MET A 124 4.95 -18.63 6.54
CA MET A 124 4.08 -18.77 7.71
C MET A 124 3.35 -20.12 7.72
N PHE A 125 2.85 -20.57 6.57
CA PHE A 125 2.25 -21.90 6.38
C PHE A 125 3.26 -23.03 6.61
N TYR A 126 4.51 -22.86 6.15
CA TYR A 126 5.62 -23.79 6.37
C TYR A 126 5.96 -23.97 7.86
N ILE A 127 5.88 -22.91 8.66
CA ILE A 127 6.12 -22.97 10.12
C ILE A 127 4.92 -23.61 10.84
N ALA A 128 3.72 -23.54 10.27
CA ALA A 128 2.47 -23.93 10.91
C ALA A 128 1.99 -25.36 10.60
N GLU A 129 2.50 -26.03 9.56
CA GLU A 129 1.99 -27.33 9.10
C GLU A 129 2.79 -28.54 9.64
N PRO A 130 2.27 -29.31 10.63
CA PRO A 130 3.01 -30.43 11.23
C PRO A 130 3.16 -31.64 10.29
N ALA A 131 2.33 -31.72 9.25
CA ALA A 131 2.28 -32.86 8.32
C ALA A 131 3.42 -32.88 7.27
N LEU A 132 4.20 -31.79 7.15
CA LEU A 132 5.32 -31.67 6.19
C LEU A 132 6.69 -32.07 6.78
N CYS A 133 6.72 -33.09 7.65
CA CYS A 133 7.97 -33.60 8.21
C CYS A 133 8.72 -34.47 7.17
N LEU A 134 9.95 -34.10 6.84
CA LEU A 134 10.88 -35.00 6.13
C LEU A 134 11.16 -36.22 7.01
N ASP A 135 11.19 -37.40 6.39
CA ASP A 135 11.59 -38.64 7.05
C ASP A 135 12.99 -38.49 7.69
N THR A 136 13.18 -39.13 8.84
CA THR A 136 14.42 -39.08 9.63
C THR A 136 15.64 -39.62 8.88
N VAL A 137 15.45 -40.48 7.89
CA VAL A 137 16.52 -40.96 7.00
C VAL A 137 16.95 -39.83 6.06
N VAL A 138 16.00 -39.13 5.44
CA VAL A 138 16.26 -37.98 4.55
C VAL A 138 16.97 -36.84 5.29
N LEU A 139 16.55 -36.54 6.52
CA LEU A 139 17.19 -35.51 7.35
C LEU A 139 18.64 -35.86 7.72
N LYS A 140 18.93 -37.13 8.00
CA LYS A 140 20.29 -37.60 8.32
C LYS A 140 21.20 -37.53 7.10
N ASP A 141 20.71 -37.90 5.93
CA ASP A 141 21.47 -37.84 4.68
C ASP A 141 21.77 -36.40 4.26
N MET A 142 20.82 -35.48 4.43
CA MET A 142 21.04 -34.04 4.19
C MET A 142 22.08 -33.45 5.16
N GLY A 143 22.02 -33.82 6.46
CA GLY A 143 23.01 -33.39 7.45
C GLY A 143 24.41 -33.89 7.14
N LEU A 144 24.56 -35.14 6.70
CA LEU A 144 25.85 -35.70 6.29
C LEU A 144 26.39 -35.01 5.03
N ASN A 145 25.54 -34.64 4.09
CA ASN A 145 25.98 -33.92 2.89
C ASN A 145 26.54 -32.53 3.21
N GLU A 146 25.90 -31.80 4.13
CA GLU A 146 26.37 -30.47 4.50
C GLU A 146 27.71 -30.52 5.25
N ILE A 147 27.92 -31.55 6.06
CA ILE A 147 29.21 -31.83 6.70
C ILE A 147 30.27 -32.19 5.65
N GLU A 148 29.94 -33.00 4.63
CA GLU A 148 30.84 -33.32 3.52
C GLU A 148 31.25 -32.06 2.73
N LEU A 149 30.32 -31.14 2.47
CA LEU A 149 30.61 -29.87 1.77
C LEU A 149 31.53 -28.95 2.58
N ILE A 150 31.32 -28.87 3.89
CA ILE A 150 32.17 -28.08 4.80
C ILE A 150 33.57 -28.67 4.90
N LEU A 151 33.69 -30.00 4.97
CA LEU A 151 34.98 -30.69 4.99
C LEU A 151 35.73 -30.49 3.67
N ASN A 152 35.05 -30.60 2.53
CA ASN A 152 35.66 -30.43 1.21
C ASN A 152 36.20 -29.02 1.00
N ARG A 153 35.53 -27.99 1.52
CA ARG A 153 36.05 -26.60 1.53
C ARG A 153 37.37 -26.44 2.26
N ASN A 154 37.71 -27.38 3.13
CA ASN A 154 38.97 -27.42 3.88
C ASN A 154 39.89 -28.56 3.43
N GLY A 155 39.64 -29.14 2.24
CA GLY A 155 40.45 -30.19 1.65
C GLY A 155 40.34 -31.56 2.33
N ARG A 156 39.23 -31.83 3.01
CA ARG A 156 38.98 -33.09 3.74
C ARG A 156 37.65 -33.72 3.35
N SER A 157 37.43 -34.99 3.69
CA SER A 157 36.16 -35.70 3.43
C SER A 157 35.69 -36.52 4.65
N LEU A 158 34.38 -36.77 4.76
CA LEU A 158 33.78 -37.70 5.72
C LEU A 158 34.38 -39.10 5.63
N LYS A 159 34.91 -39.48 4.45
CA LYS A 159 35.63 -40.75 4.23
C LYS A 159 36.83 -40.94 5.15
N GLU A 160 37.37 -39.85 5.70
CA GLU A 160 38.53 -39.87 6.60
C GLU A 160 38.15 -40.12 8.07
N PHE A 161 36.86 -40.21 8.40
CA PHE A 161 36.37 -40.40 9.76
C PHE A 161 35.75 -41.79 9.93
N THR A 162 36.49 -42.69 10.57
CA THR A 162 36.10 -44.10 10.75
C THR A 162 34.81 -44.23 11.56
N GLY A 163 33.78 -44.88 10.98
CA GLY A 163 32.48 -45.11 11.63
C GLY A 163 31.39 -44.10 11.29
N MET A 164 31.68 -43.06 10.49
CA MET A 164 30.65 -42.15 9.94
C MET A 164 29.88 -42.82 8.79
N PRO A 165 28.54 -42.68 8.72
CA PRO A 165 27.76 -43.17 7.59
C PRO A 165 28.12 -42.40 6.31
N MET A 166 28.27 -43.12 5.20
CA MET A 166 28.48 -42.52 3.88
C MET A 166 27.13 -42.25 3.20
N LEU A 167 27.06 -41.16 2.44
CA LEU A 167 25.90 -40.82 1.61
C LEU A 167 25.50 -42.01 0.73
N SER A 168 24.22 -42.40 0.75
CA SER A 168 23.72 -43.41 -0.17
C SER A 168 23.71 -42.84 -1.60
N LEU A 169 24.21 -43.61 -2.57
CA LEU A 169 24.28 -43.21 -3.99
C LEU A 169 22.90 -43.04 -4.65
N GLU A 170 21.83 -43.39 -3.95
CA GLU A 170 20.45 -43.26 -4.42
C GLU A 170 19.80 -41.92 -4.10
N THR A 171 20.43 -41.06 -3.28
CA THR A 171 19.89 -39.72 -3.00
C THR A 171 20.38 -38.76 -4.09
N PRO A 172 19.57 -38.46 -5.13
CA PRO A 172 20.02 -37.63 -6.23
C PRO A 172 20.26 -36.22 -5.69
N ILE A 173 21.44 -35.69 -5.99
CA ILE A 173 22.06 -34.44 -5.51
C ILE A 173 21.25 -33.14 -5.72
N VAL A 174 19.99 -33.18 -6.19
CA VAL A 174 19.23 -31.95 -6.47
C VAL A 174 17.74 -32.13 -6.20
N LEU A 175 17.32 -32.08 -4.94
CA LEU A 175 15.90 -31.98 -4.59
C LEU A 175 15.69 -30.97 -3.46
N LEU A 176 15.67 -29.69 -3.85
CA LEU A 176 14.54 -28.83 -3.45
C LEU A 176 13.28 -29.70 -3.54
N ASN A 177 12.62 -29.92 -2.41
CA ASN A 177 11.44 -30.76 -2.26
C ASN A 177 10.57 -30.70 -3.53
N ARG A 178 10.28 -31.85 -4.14
CA ARG A 178 9.53 -31.93 -5.41
C ARG A 178 8.16 -31.25 -5.31
N LEU A 179 7.46 -31.36 -4.18
CA LEU A 179 6.20 -30.66 -3.92
C LEU A 179 6.40 -29.14 -3.79
N ILE A 180 7.51 -28.70 -3.18
CA ILE A 180 7.92 -27.28 -3.17
C ILE A 180 8.30 -26.83 -4.58
N ARG A 181 8.91 -27.67 -5.41
CA ARG A 181 9.26 -27.32 -6.80
C ARG A 181 8.05 -27.33 -7.71
N GLU A 182 7.05 -28.17 -7.45
CA GLU A 182 5.77 -28.22 -8.14
C GLU A 182 4.88 -27.02 -7.73
N GLU A 183 4.93 -26.57 -6.47
CA GLU A 183 4.25 -25.32 -6.02
C GLU A 183 5.05 -24.03 -6.26
N MET A 184 6.38 -24.09 -6.34
CA MET A 184 7.21 -22.99 -6.81
C MET A 184 7.30 -22.96 -8.34
N SER A 185 6.95 -24.05 -9.04
CA SER A 185 6.66 -24.01 -10.48
C SER A 185 5.28 -23.43 -10.68
N PHE A 186 5.12 -22.20 -10.22
CA PHE A 186 4.14 -21.32 -10.80
C PHE A 186 4.45 -21.25 -12.29
N ASP A 187 3.46 -21.53 -13.12
CA ASP A 187 3.55 -21.14 -14.52
C ASP A 187 3.45 -19.60 -14.52
N VAL A 188 4.61 -18.96 -14.35
CA VAL A 188 4.77 -17.50 -14.33
C VAL A 188 4.22 -16.92 -15.63
N ASP A 189 4.28 -17.67 -16.73
CA ASP A 189 3.73 -17.27 -18.00
C ASP A 189 2.21 -17.39 -18.02
N LEU A 190 1.63 -18.45 -17.44
CA LEU A 190 0.18 -18.59 -17.23
C LEU A 190 -0.36 -17.54 -16.26
N GLU A 191 0.33 -17.19 -15.19
CA GLU A 191 -0.16 -16.19 -14.25
C GLU A 191 0.03 -14.76 -14.77
N LYS A 192 1.13 -14.49 -15.49
CA LYS A 192 1.23 -13.28 -16.32
C LYS A 192 0.15 -13.25 -17.39
N HIS A 193 -0.23 -14.39 -17.95
CA HIS A 193 -1.31 -14.51 -18.92
C HIS A 193 -2.67 -14.25 -18.26
N ASN A 194 -2.95 -14.81 -17.08
CA ASN A 194 -4.17 -14.58 -16.31
C ASN A 194 -4.28 -13.13 -15.84
N PHE A 195 -3.17 -12.53 -15.36
CA PHE A 195 -3.08 -11.11 -15.02
C PHE A 195 -3.24 -10.21 -16.24
N LYS A 196 -2.72 -10.61 -17.40
CA LYS A 196 -3.00 -9.95 -18.68
C LYS A 196 -4.45 -10.15 -19.14
N ILE A 197 -5.12 -11.21 -18.74
CA ILE A 197 -6.48 -11.53 -19.21
C ILE A 197 -7.56 -10.86 -18.34
N LEU A 198 -7.32 -10.66 -17.05
CA LEU A 198 -8.28 -10.04 -16.16
C LEU A 198 -8.17 -8.50 -16.24
N HIS A 199 -8.96 -7.90 -17.15
CA HIS A 199 -9.14 -6.44 -17.31
C HIS A 199 -8.02 -5.63 -17.96
N SER A 200 -6.87 -6.20 -18.37
CA SER A 200 -5.75 -5.37 -18.88
C SER A 200 -6.16 -4.46 -20.05
N ASP A 201 -6.91 -4.97 -21.03
CA ASP A 201 -7.41 -4.18 -22.17
C ASP A 201 -8.35 -3.05 -21.72
N GLU A 202 -9.24 -3.31 -20.74
CA GLU A 202 -10.15 -2.30 -20.20
C GLU A 202 -9.38 -1.23 -19.43
N LEU A 203 -8.41 -1.62 -18.60
CA LEU A 203 -7.55 -0.71 -17.85
C LEU A 203 -6.75 0.20 -18.79
N ILE A 204 -6.10 -0.39 -19.81
CA ILE A 204 -5.33 0.35 -20.81
C ILE A 204 -6.24 1.32 -21.57
N THR A 205 -7.41 0.84 -22.01
CA THR A 205 -8.38 1.66 -22.76
C THR A 205 -8.88 2.84 -21.92
N ASN A 206 -9.25 2.60 -20.66
CA ASN A 206 -9.76 3.64 -19.76
C ASN A 206 -8.65 4.64 -19.37
N ALA A 207 -7.43 4.18 -19.11
CA ALA A 207 -6.31 5.06 -18.79
C ALA A 207 -5.92 5.93 -20.00
N ALA A 208 -5.88 5.35 -21.20
CA ALA A 208 -5.67 6.10 -22.44
C ALA A 208 -6.82 7.10 -22.71
N TYR A 209 -8.08 6.71 -22.47
CA TYR A 209 -9.23 7.60 -22.59
C TYR A 209 -9.14 8.80 -21.65
N ILE A 210 -8.70 8.60 -20.41
CA ILE A 210 -8.50 9.69 -19.46
C ILE A 210 -7.47 10.70 -20.00
N GLY A 211 -6.43 10.22 -20.69
CA GLY A 211 -5.42 11.02 -21.37
C GLY A 211 -5.84 11.66 -22.71
N THR A 212 -7.12 11.64 -23.08
CA THR A 212 -7.59 12.23 -24.35
C THR A 212 -7.21 13.72 -24.46
N PRO A 213 -6.56 14.17 -25.55
CA PRO A 213 -6.26 15.58 -25.76
C PRO A 213 -7.51 16.46 -25.69
N GLY A 214 -7.42 17.60 -25.02
CA GLY A 214 -8.57 18.48 -24.79
C GLY A 214 -9.42 18.08 -23.58
N LYS A 215 -9.08 17.03 -22.84
CA LYS A 215 -9.82 16.58 -21.67
C LYS A 215 -8.94 16.42 -20.44
N GLY A 216 -9.55 16.51 -19.26
CA GLY A 216 -8.92 16.19 -17.98
C GLY A 216 -9.92 15.72 -16.93
N ILE A 217 -9.51 15.74 -15.67
CA ILE A 217 -10.28 15.20 -14.55
C ILE A 217 -10.75 16.34 -13.63
N LEU A 218 -12.03 16.33 -13.27
CA LEU A 218 -12.55 17.08 -12.13
C LEU A 218 -12.36 16.24 -10.85
N ALA A 219 -11.61 16.75 -9.88
CA ALA A 219 -11.48 16.14 -8.56
C ALA A 219 -12.57 16.70 -7.62
N ALA A 220 -13.69 16.00 -7.51
CA ALA A 220 -14.84 16.33 -6.66
C ALA A 220 -14.98 15.37 -5.47
N ASP A 221 -13.85 14.81 -5.03
CA ASP A 221 -13.69 13.77 -4.02
C ASP A 221 -13.34 14.32 -2.63
N GLU A 222 -13.70 15.57 -2.37
CA GLU A 222 -13.59 16.16 -1.03
C GLU A 222 -14.37 15.31 -0.01
N SER A 223 -13.71 14.94 1.09
CA SER A 223 -14.39 14.26 2.20
C SER A 223 -15.44 15.18 2.82
N THR A 224 -16.36 14.64 3.62
CA THR A 224 -17.35 15.45 4.36
C THR A 224 -16.68 16.56 5.19
N GLY A 225 -15.49 16.29 5.77
CA GLY A 225 -14.70 17.30 6.48
C GLY A 225 -14.08 18.34 5.56
N THR A 226 -13.47 17.91 4.44
CA THR A 226 -12.84 18.81 3.47
C THR A 226 -13.87 19.75 2.83
N ILE A 227 -15.00 19.21 2.37
CA ILE A 227 -16.05 20.00 1.70
C ILE A 227 -16.75 20.94 2.68
N GLY A 228 -16.86 20.55 3.95
CA GLY A 228 -17.36 21.43 5.01
C GLY A 228 -16.56 22.72 5.14
N LYS A 229 -15.22 22.65 5.07
CA LYS A 229 -14.37 23.85 5.06
C LYS A 229 -14.64 24.75 3.84
N ARG A 230 -14.91 24.15 2.67
CA ARG A 230 -15.22 24.90 1.45
C ARG A 230 -16.60 25.55 1.51
N LEU A 231 -17.62 24.84 1.96
CA LEU A 231 -18.97 25.39 2.14
C LEU A 231 -18.98 26.50 3.19
N ALA A 232 -18.27 26.32 4.30
CA ALA A 232 -18.13 27.36 5.32
C ALA A 232 -17.51 28.66 4.78
N SER A 233 -16.56 28.57 3.83
CA SER A 233 -15.93 29.76 3.21
C SER A 233 -16.90 30.65 2.43
N ILE A 234 -18.07 30.11 2.04
CA ILE A 234 -19.15 30.83 1.36
C ILE A 234 -20.41 30.93 2.24
N ASN A 235 -20.28 30.71 3.54
CA ASN A 235 -21.37 30.73 4.53
C ASN A 235 -22.51 29.73 4.24
N VAL A 236 -22.16 28.56 3.70
CA VAL A 236 -23.11 27.46 3.45
C VAL A 236 -22.90 26.35 4.47
N GLU A 237 -23.99 25.84 5.02
CA GLU A 237 -23.95 24.74 6.00
C GLU A 237 -23.55 23.41 5.36
N ASN A 238 -22.75 22.61 6.07
CA ASN A 238 -22.31 21.30 5.61
C ASN A 238 -23.34 20.19 5.91
N VAL A 239 -24.46 20.23 5.19
CA VAL A 239 -25.48 19.18 5.17
C VAL A 239 -25.46 18.41 3.85
N GLU A 240 -25.99 17.18 3.86
CA GLU A 240 -25.97 16.30 2.68
C GLU A 240 -26.64 16.95 1.46
N SER A 241 -27.78 17.60 1.64
CA SER A 241 -28.49 18.30 0.56
C SER A 241 -27.64 19.38 -0.13
N ASN A 242 -26.84 20.13 0.63
CA ASN A 242 -25.95 21.15 0.08
C ASN A 242 -24.75 20.52 -0.65
N ARG A 243 -24.23 19.40 -0.14
CA ARG A 243 -23.17 18.64 -0.84
C ARG A 243 -23.70 18.09 -2.16
N GLN A 244 -24.87 17.46 -2.14
CA GLN A 244 -25.57 16.98 -3.32
C GLN A 244 -25.84 18.11 -4.32
N ALA A 245 -26.37 19.24 -3.88
CA ALA A 245 -26.67 20.40 -4.75
C ALA A 245 -25.41 20.94 -5.45
N LEU A 246 -24.28 21.02 -4.74
CA LEU A 246 -23.01 21.41 -5.34
C LEU A 246 -22.53 20.40 -6.38
N ARG A 247 -22.64 19.09 -6.10
CA ARG A 247 -22.23 18.04 -7.04
C ARG A 247 -23.13 18.01 -8.27
N GLU A 248 -24.44 18.15 -8.08
CA GLU A 248 -25.41 18.26 -9.16
C GLU A 248 -25.15 19.49 -10.04
N LEU A 249 -24.87 20.65 -9.43
CA LEU A 249 -24.49 21.86 -10.16
C LEU A 249 -23.32 21.60 -11.11
N LEU A 250 -22.26 20.96 -10.62
CA LEU A 250 -21.06 20.65 -11.41
C LEU A 250 -21.37 19.64 -12.53
N PHE A 251 -22.02 18.52 -12.22
CA PHE A 251 -22.21 17.43 -13.18
C PHE A 251 -23.28 17.73 -14.23
N CYS A 252 -24.26 18.56 -13.89
CA CYS A 252 -25.33 18.98 -14.80
C CYS A 252 -25.02 20.31 -15.53
N THR A 253 -23.78 20.83 -15.45
CA THR A 253 -23.39 22.02 -16.20
C THR A 253 -23.34 21.73 -17.71
N PRO A 254 -24.17 22.42 -18.53
CA PRO A 254 -24.16 22.21 -19.98
C PRO A 254 -22.80 22.56 -20.59
N GLY A 255 -22.22 21.65 -21.38
CA GLY A 255 -20.95 21.88 -22.06
C GLY A 255 -19.69 21.55 -21.25
N ALA A 256 -19.80 21.32 -19.93
CA ALA A 256 -18.63 21.08 -19.08
C ALA A 256 -18.08 19.65 -19.25
N LEU A 257 -18.96 18.65 -19.32
CA LEU A 257 -18.56 17.23 -19.42
C LEU A 257 -17.76 16.93 -20.69
N GLN A 258 -17.91 17.71 -21.77
CA GLN A 258 -17.11 17.60 -22.99
C GLN A 258 -15.62 17.88 -22.76
N CYS A 259 -15.29 18.71 -21.76
CA CYS A 259 -13.92 19.03 -21.37
C CYS A 259 -13.34 18.03 -20.36
N LEU A 260 -14.14 17.06 -19.92
CA LEU A 260 -13.77 16.10 -18.88
C LEU A 260 -13.71 14.69 -19.47
N SER A 261 -12.71 13.94 -19.05
CA SER A 261 -12.58 12.50 -19.32
C SER A 261 -12.92 11.68 -18.07
N GLY A 262 -12.74 12.24 -16.88
CA GLY A 262 -13.12 11.61 -15.62
C GLY A 262 -13.56 12.60 -14.55
N VAL A 263 -14.29 12.10 -13.56
CA VAL A 263 -14.61 12.83 -12.32
C VAL A 263 -14.29 11.93 -11.13
N ILE A 264 -13.45 12.41 -10.22
CA ILE A 264 -13.18 11.71 -8.96
C ILE A 264 -14.28 12.05 -7.97
N LEU A 265 -14.92 11.04 -7.40
CA LEU A 265 -16.01 11.15 -6.44
C LEU A 265 -15.53 10.72 -5.05
N PHE A 266 -16.19 11.28 -4.04
CA PHE A 266 -16.20 10.71 -2.69
C PHE A 266 -17.26 9.62 -2.61
N GLU A 267 -17.13 8.69 -1.66
CA GLU A 267 -18.02 7.54 -1.53
C GLU A 267 -19.50 7.94 -1.41
N GLU A 268 -19.80 8.98 -0.62
CA GLU A 268 -21.16 9.53 -0.52
C GLU A 268 -21.72 9.90 -1.91
N THR A 269 -20.93 10.61 -2.73
CA THR A 269 -21.36 11.08 -4.04
C THR A 269 -21.49 9.98 -5.08
N LEU A 270 -20.72 8.89 -4.96
CA LEU A 270 -20.82 7.74 -5.88
C LEU A 270 -22.22 7.10 -5.85
N TYR A 271 -22.87 7.11 -4.69
CA TYR A 271 -24.21 6.54 -4.48
C TYR A 271 -25.33 7.60 -4.44
N GLN A 272 -24.98 8.89 -4.54
CA GLN A 272 -25.96 9.98 -4.62
C GLN A 272 -26.63 10.05 -6.01
N LYS A 273 -27.76 10.73 -6.00
CA LYS A 273 -28.61 10.98 -7.16
C LYS A 273 -28.82 12.47 -7.34
N THR A 274 -29.28 12.90 -8.50
CA THR A 274 -29.86 14.23 -8.70
C THR A 274 -31.16 14.38 -7.93
N VAL A 275 -31.65 15.60 -7.77
CA VAL A 275 -32.99 15.89 -7.22
C VAL A 275 -34.08 15.18 -8.04
N ALA A 276 -33.87 15.00 -9.35
CA ALA A 276 -34.76 14.24 -10.23
C ALA A 276 -34.64 12.70 -10.09
N GLY A 277 -33.81 12.21 -9.17
CA GLY A 277 -33.68 10.78 -8.86
C GLY A 277 -32.69 10.00 -9.74
N LYS A 278 -31.92 10.68 -10.61
CA LYS A 278 -30.95 10.04 -11.50
C LYS A 278 -29.60 9.85 -10.80
N PRO A 279 -29.01 8.65 -10.73
CA PRO A 279 -27.67 8.45 -10.17
C PRO A 279 -26.61 9.33 -10.84
N PHE A 280 -25.72 9.95 -10.07
CA PHE A 280 -24.66 10.79 -10.64
C PHE A 280 -23.74 10.01 -11.58
N VAL A 281 -23.48 8.73 -11.28
CA VAL A 281 -22.71 7.85 -12.16
C VAL A 281 -23.33 7.71 -13.56
N GLU A 282 -24.66 7.72 -13.66
CA GLU A 282 -25.36 7.68 -14.95
C GLU A 282 -25.28 9.02 -15.69
N VAL A 283 -25.40 10.15 -14.96
CA VAL A 283 -25.19 11.49 -15.52
C VAL A 283 -23.81 11.60 -16.16
N LEU A 284 -22.77 11.15 -15.45
CA LEU A 284 -21.40 11.16 -15.94
C LEU A 284 -21.22 10.23 -17.15
N LYS A 285 -21.74 9.01 -17.08
CA LYS A 285 -21.63 8.03 -18.16
C LYS A 285 -22.29 8.53 -19.46
N GLU A 286 -23.47 9.14 -19.37
CA GLU A 286 -24.14 9.73 -20.54
C GLU A 286 -23.40 10.92 -21.12
N GLY A 287 -22.70 11.69 -20.27
CA GLY A 287 -21.78 12.74 -20.70
C GLY A 287 -20.46 12.21 -21.27
N GLY A 288 -20.26 10.89 -21.33
CA GLY A 288 -19.00 10.27 -21.76
C GLY A 288 -17.86 10.46 -20.75
N VAL A 289 -18.16 10.64 -19.47
CA VAL A 289 -17.16 10.88 -18.43
C VAL A 289 -17.07 9.65 -17.54
N LEU A 290 -15.85 9.16 -17.30
CA LEU A 290 -15.64 8.03 -16.41
C LEU A 290 -15.84 8.46 -14.95
N PRO A 291 -16.65 7.75 -14.15
CA PRO A 291 -16.68 7.93 -12.71
C PRO A 291 -15.40 7.31 -12.10
N GLY A 292 -14.77 8.04 -11.18
CA GLY A 292 -13.67 7.55 -10.36
C GLY A 292 -13.97 7.71 -8.89
N ILE A 293 -13.21 7.01 -8.05
CA ILE A 293 -13.47 6.95 -6.60
C ILE A 293 -12.19 7.17 -5.79
N LYS A 294 -12.26 8.04 -4.77
CA LYS A 294 -11.20 8.12 -3.75
C LYS A 294 -11.31 6.92 -2.82
N VAL A 295 -10.23 6.17 -2.65
CA VAL A 295 -10.25 4.92 -1.84
C VAL A 295 -9.27 4.93 -0.65
N ASP A 296 -8.40 5.94 -0.56
CA ASP A 296 -7.59 6.16 0.63
C ASP A 296 -8.44 6.62 1.84
N LYS A 297 -7.98 6.29 3.04
CA LYS A 297 -8.60 6.69 4.31
C LYS A 297 -7.79 7.79 5.01
N GLY A 298 -7.13 8.64 4.24
CA GLY A 298 -6.31 9.74 4.75
C GLY A 298 -4.93 9.33 5.24
N THR A 299 -4.22 10.30 5.82
CA THR A 299 -2.83 10.17 6.24
C THR A 299 -2.70 9.99 7.75
N VAL A 300 -1.69 9.23 8.18
CA VAL A 300 -1.24 9.09 9.57
C VAL A 300 0.23 9.47 9.67
N GLU A 301 0.65 10.00 10.82
CA GLU A 301 2.03 10.41 11.04
C GLU A 301 2.96 9.21 11.21
N LEU A 302 4.17 9.30 10.64
CA LEU A 302 5.22 8.30 10.78
C LEU A 302 6.02 8.57 12.06
N ALA A 303 5.98 7.63 13.01
CA ALA A 303 6.74 7.73 14.24
C ALA A 303 8.25 7.84 13.96
N GLY A 304 8.94 8.70 14.72
CA GLY A 304 10.37 8.94 14.55
C GLY A 304 10.73 9.87 13.38
N THR A 305 9.73 10.43 12.69
CA THR A 305 9.93 11.48 11.68
C THR A 305 9.50 12.84 12.23
N ASN A 306 9.91 13.92 11.56
CA ASN A 306 9.47 15.26 11.90
C ASN A 306 8.11 15.54 11.24
N GLY A 307 7.04 14.90 11.70
CA GLY A 307 5.67 15.09 11.20
C GLY A 307 5.50 14.74 9.71
N GLU A 308 6.24 13.75 9.22
CA GLU A 308 5.98 13.15 7.91
C GLU A 308 4.87 12.11 8.03
N THR A 309 4.26 11.74 6.89
CA THR A 309 3.06 10.90 6.89
C THR A 309 3.19 9.69 5.98
N THR A 310 2.41 8.65 6.27
CA THR A 310 2.02 7.60 5.33
C THR A 310 0.51 7.58 5.18
N THR A 311 0.00 6.95 4.13
CA THR A 311 -1.45 6.90 3.84
C THR A 311 -2.02 5.53 4.18
N GLN A 312 -3.20 5.53 4.80
CA GLN A 312 -3.91 4.32 5.21
C GLN A 312 -5.12 4.02 4.29
N GLY A 313 -5.66 2.80 4.40
CA GLY A 313 -6.85 2.38 3.64
C GLY A 313 -6.77 1.00 2.99
N PHE A 314 -5.70 0.23 3.24
CA PHE A 314 -5.51 -1.10 2.62
C PHE A 314 -6.53 -2.13 3.10
N ASP A 315 -6.95 -2.06 4.36
CA ASP A 315 -7.86 -3.05 4.94
C ASP A 315 -9.21 -3.02 4.23
N GLY A 316 -9.59 -4.17 3.68
CA GLY A 316 -10.80 -4.33 2.87
C GLY A 316 -10.78 -3.61 1.51
N LEU A 317 -9.62 -3.13 1.04
CA LEU A 317 -9.54 -2.33 -0.19
C LEU A 317 -10.03 -3.11 -1.42
N ALA A 318 -9.68 -4.38 -1.56
CA ALA A 318 -10.12 -5.22 -2.68
C ALA A 318 -11.65 -5.31 -2.75
N GLN A 319 -12.31 -5.61 -1.62
CA GLN A 319 -13.76 -5.70 -1.51
C GLN A 319 -14.42 -4.35 -1.84
N ARG A 320 -13.86 -3.24 -1.36
CA ARG A 320 -14.33 -1.90 -1.70
C ARG A 320 -14.19 -1.62 -3.21
N CYS A 321 -13.04 -1.93 -3.81
CA CYS A 321 -12.83 -1.78 -5.26
C CYS A 321 -13.87 -2.56 -6.09
N GLN A 322 -14.17 -3.81 -5.71
CA GLN A 322 -15.21 -4.61 -6.38
C GLN A 322 -16.60 -3.96 -6.28
N GLN A 323 -16.94 -3.42 -5.12
CA GLN A 323 -18.22 -2.71 -4.92
C GLN A 323 -18.26 -1.43 -5.75
N TYR A 324 -17.18 -0.64 -5.77
CA TYR A 324 -17.12 0.59 -6.56
C TYR A 324 -17.15 0.33 -8.06
N TYR A 325 -16.48 -0.73 -8.53
CA TYR A 325 -16.54 -1.14 -9.93
C TYR A 325 -17.97 -1.50 -10.34
N LYS A 326 -18.70 -2.26 -9.49
CA LYS A 326 -20.13 -2.57 -9.66
C LYS A 326 -21.01 -1.31 -9.63
N ALA A 327 -20.66 -0.33 -8.81
CA ALA A 327 -21.35 0.97 -8.74
C ALA A 327 -21.06 1.89 -9.95
N GLY A 328 -20.13 1.51 -10.84
CA GLY A 328 -19.84 2.22 -12.08
C GLY A 328 -18.50 2.96 -12.11
N ALA A 329 -17.72 2.93 -11.03
CA ALA A 329 -16.37 3.48 -11.05
C ALA A 329 -15.46 2.70 -12.02
N ARG A 330 -14.54 3.40 -12.69
CA ARG A 330 -13.56 2.81 -13.62
C ARG A 330 -12.12 3.20 -13.34
N PHE A 331 -11.91 4.12 -12.42
CA PHE A 331 -10.61 4.47 -11.91
C PHE A 331 -10.69 4.82 -10.43
N ALA A 332 -9.56 4.76 -9.74
CA ALA A 332 -9.45 5.08 -8.33
C ALA A 332 -8.40 6.17 -8.10
N LYS A 333 -8.42 6.77 -6.92
CA LYS A 333 -7.42 7.75 -6.48
C LYS A 333 -6.93 7.41 -5.07
N TRP A 334 -5.62 7.50 -4.88
CA TRP A 334 -4.97 7.39 -3.57
C TRP A 334 -3.90 8.46 -3.40
N ARG A 335 -4.08 9.31 -2.39
CA ARG A 335 -3.15 10.41 -2.12
C ARG A 335 -2.10 10.03 -1.07
N ALA A 336 -0.84 10.08 -1.46
CA ALA A 336 0.32 10.13 -0.57
C ALA A 336 0.79 11.58 -0.40
N VAL A 337 1.34 11.91 0.77
CA VAL A 337 1.76 13.28 1.10
C VAL A 337 3.20 13.28 1.59
N LEU A 338 4.01 14.09 0.93
CA LEU A 338 5.40 14.34 1.28
C LEU A 338 5.62 15.84 1.43
N LYS A 339 6.64 16.24 2.18
CA LYS A 339 6.97 17.65 2.39
C LYS A 339 8.44 17.90 2.18
N ILE A 340 8.78 19.15 1.84
CA ILE A 340 10.15 19.61 1.68
C ILE A 340 10.54 20.38 2.93
N GLY A 341 11.61 19.95 3.58
CA GLY A 341 12.19 20.64 4.71
C GLY A 341 13.71 20.46 4.75
N PRO A 342 14.37 20.85 5.84
CA PRO A 342 15.82 20.69 5.98
C PRO A 342 16.26 19.23 5.86
N ASN A 343 15.47 18.29 6.41
CA ASN A 343 15.77 16.86 6.41
C ASN A 343 14.70 16.03 5.66
N GLU A 344 13.59 16.67 5.28
CA GLU A 344 12.44 16.07 4.63
C GLU A 344 12.47 16.28 3.09
N PRO A 345 11.96 15.32 2.31
CA PRO A 345 11.42 14.05 2.77
C PRO A 345 12.51 13.05 3.14
N SER A 346 12.33 12.36 4.27
CA SER A 346 13.23 11.32 4.72
C SER A 346 13.13 10.08 3.83
N GLN A 347 14.15 9.23 3.85
CA GLN A 347 14.10 7.97 3.10
C GLN A 347 12.95 7.06 3.56
N LEU A 348 12.60 7.10 4.86
CA LEU A 348 11.47 6.35 5.40
C LEU A 348 10.15 6.83 4.78
N ALA A 349 9.88 8.13 4.78
CA ALA A 349 8.67 8.69 4.21
C ALA A 349 8.54 8.40 2.70
N ILE A 350 9.64 8.48 1.95
CA ILE A 350 9.65 8.13 0.52
C ILE A 350 9.29 6.65 0.33
N ASN A 351 9.94 5.75 1.07
CA ASN A 351 9.72 4.31 0.93
C ASN A 351 8.30 3.89 1.32
N GLU A 352 7.78 4.37 2.44
CA GLU A 352 6.44 4.04 2.93
C GLU A 352 5.36 4.48 1.94
N ASN A 353 5.45 5.73 1.45
CA ASN A 353 4.48 6.23 0.47
C ASN A 353 4.59 5.54 -0.89
N ALA A 354 5.80 5.28 -1.39
CA ALA A 354 6.01 4.56 -2.65
C ALA A 354 5.48 3.12 -2.58
N ASN A 355 5.79 2.38 -1.51
CA ASN A 355 5.29 1.03 -1.30
C ASN A 355 3.76 1.00 -1.12
N GLY A 356 3.21 1.97 -0.38
CA GLY A 356 1.78 2.12 -0.18
C GLY A 356 1.04 2.37 -1.49
N LEU A 357 1.52 3.30 -2.32
CA LEU A 357 0.98 3.57 -3.65
C LEU A 357 1.04 2.35 -4.56
N ALA A 358 2.15 1.60 -4.54
CA ALA A 358 2.28 0.39 -5.37
C ALA A 358 1.34 -0.74 -4.93
N ARG A 359 1.16 -0.95 -3.62
CA ARG A 359 0.18 -1.91 -3.08
C ARG A 359 -1.26 -1.51 -3.41
N TYR A 360 -1.57 -0.23 -3.31
CA TYR A 360 -2.87 0.31 -3.72
C TYR A 360 -3.12 0.05 -5.22
N ALA A 361 -2.13 0.34 -6.07
CA ALA A 361 -2.27 0.26 -7.51
C ALA A 361 -2.55 -1.17 -7.99
N ILE A 362 -1.83 -2.16 -7.47
CA ILE A 362 -2.06 -3.57 -7.86
C ILE A 362 -3.45 -4.06 -7.44
N ILE A 363 -3.91 -3.72 -6.22
CA ILE A 363 -5.25 -4.09 -5.74
C ILE A 363 -6.34 -3.43 -6.60
N CYS A 364 -6.13 -2.20 -7.08
CA CYS A 364 -7.07 -1.57 -8.00
C CYS A 364 -7.14 -2.29 -9.35
N GLN A 365 -5.98 -2.65 -9.93
CA GLN A 365 -5.92 -3.32 -11.22
C GLN A 365 -6.57 -4.71 -11.18
N GLU A 366 -6.32 -5.49 -10.13
CA GLU A 366 -6.98 -6.80 -9.89
C GLU A 366 -8.51 -6.71 -9.86
N ASN A 367 -9.05 -5.52 -9.58
CA ASN A 367 -10.49 -5.29 -9.44
C ASN A 367 -11.03 -4.33 -10.52
N GLY A 368 -10.31 -4.17 -11.65
CA GLY A 368 -10.80 -3.46 -12.83
C GLY A 368 -10.80 -1.93 -12.74
N LEU A 369 -10.10 -1.34 -11.76
CA LEU A 369 -9.99 0.11 -11.58
C LEU A 369 -8.59 0.59 -11.99
N VAL A 370 -8.52 1.59 -12.88
CA VAL A 370 -7.26 2.29 -13.19
C VAL A 370 -6.80 3.07 -11.96
N PRO A 371 -5.61 2.80 -11.38
CA PRO A 371 -5.12 3.56 -10.24
C PRO A 371 -4.49 4.89 -10.68
N ILE A 372 -4.96 5.99 -10.12
CA ILE A 372 -4.26 7.28 -10.13
C ILE A 372 -3.28 7.29 -8.95
N VAL A 373 -1.99 7.23 -9.28
CA VAL A 373 -0.89 7.29 -8.32
C VAL A 373 -0.59 8.75 -8.00
N GLU A 374 -0.91 9.21 -6.79
CA GLU A 374 -0.78 10.62 -6.37
C GLU A 374 0.27 10.80 -5.25
N PRO A 375 1.57 10.89 -5.57
CA PRO A 375 2.61 11.26 -4.62
C PRO A 375 2.73 12.79 -4.55
N GLU A 376 1.85 13.44 -3.78
CA GLU A 376 1.86 14.90 -3.66
C GLU A 376 3.01 15.37 -2.76
N ILE A 377 3.93 16.14 -3.34
CA ILE A 377 4.92 16.90 -2.57
C ILE A 377 4.33 18.29 -2.31
N LEU A 378 4.17 18.61 -1.02
CA LEU A 378 3.63 19.88 -0.58
C LEU A 378 4.56 21.05 -0.93
N VAL A 379 3.94 22.18 -1.27
CA VAL A 379 4.63 23.43 -1.61
C VAL A 379 5.11 24.21 -0.38
N ASP A 380 4.78 23.79 0.84
CA ASP A 380 5.09 24.54 2.05
C ASP A 380 6.60 24.84 2.21
N GLY A 381 6.93 26.09 2.54
CA GLY A 381 8.27 26.52 2.92
C GLY A 381 8.99 27.42 1.89
N PRO A 382 10.24 27.82 2.18
CA PRO A 382 10.98 28.81 1.39
C PRO A 382 11.90 28.21 0.33
N HIS A 383 11.72 26.93 -0.04
CA HIS A 383 12.61 26.23 -0.97
C HIS A 383 12.50 26.79 -2.39
N ASP A 384 13.61 26.78 -3.13
CA ASP A 384 13.61 27.15 -4.54
C ASP A 384 13.07 26.02 -5.44
N ILE A 385 12.92 26.32 -6.73
CA ILE A 385 12.39 25.36 -7.71
C ILE A 385 13.36 24.20 -7.97
N ASP A 386 14.67 24.43 -7.84
CA ASP A 386 15.69 23.40 -8.01
C ASP A 386 15.56 22.32 -6.92
N ARG A 387 15.32 22.75 -5.67
CA ARG A 387 15.04 21.82 -4.57
C ARG A 387 13.73 21.05 -4.78
N CYS A 388 12.68 21.71 -5.27
CA CYS A 388 11.43 21.01 -5.61
C CYS A 388 11.66 19.94 -6.69
N ALA A 389 12.47 20.25 -7.70
CA ALA A 389 12.80 19.34 -8.79
C ALA A 389 13.58 18.11 -8.30
N ASP A 390 14.62 18.32 -7.50
CA ASP A 390 15.43 17.26 -6.88
C ASP A 390 14.57 16.29 -6.07
N VAL A 391 13.70 16.84 -5.20
CA VAL A 391 12.79 16.02 -4.39
C VAL A 391 11.77 15.29 -5.27
N THR A 392 11.20 15.96 -6.27
CA THR A 392 10.25 15.35 -7.20
C THR A 392 10.88 14.18 -7.95
N GLU A 393 12.09 14.35 -8.48
CA GLU A 393 12.80 13.28 -9.18
C GLU A 393 13.07 12.08 -8.26
N ARG A 394 13.54 12.31 -7.03
CA ARG A 394 13.81 11.24 -6.06
C ARG A 394 12.54 10.46 -5.69
N VAL A 395 11.43 11.16 -5.47
CA VAL A 395 10.14 10.56 -5.09
C VAL A 395 9.57 9.75 -6.25
N LEU A 396 9.52 10.32 -7.45
CA LEU A 396 8.97 9.63 -8.62
C LEU A 396 9.79 8.39 -9.00
N ALA A 397 11.12 8.46 -8.91
CA ALA A 397 11.98 7.29 -9.12
C ALA A 397 11.66 6.15 -8.14
N ALA A 398 11.46 6.48 -6.86
CA ALA A 398 11.07 5.49 -5.86
C ALA A 398 9.67 4.90 -6.12
N CYS A 399 8.69 5.74 -6.51
CA CYS A 399 7.35 5.28 -6.85
C CYS A 399 7.37 4.30 -8.03
N TYR A 400 8.06 4.63 -9.13
CA TYR A 400 8.11 3.72 -10.29
C TYR A 400 8.88 2.44 -10.03
N LYS A 401 9.93 2.48 -9.20
CA LYS A 401 10.59 1.26 -8.73
C LYS A 401 9.63 0.38 -7.94
N ALA A 402 8.87 0.96 -7.00
CA ALA A 402 7.90 0.22 -6.19
C ALA A 402 6.75 -0.36 -7.04
N LEU A 403 6.23 0.41 -8.01
CA LEU A 403 5.20 -0.06 -8.95
C LEU A 403 5.70 -1.27 -9.76
N ASN A 404 6.96 -1.22 -10.23
CA ASN A 404 7.57 -2.33 -10.95
C ASN A 404 7.74 -3.58 -10.07
N ASP A 405 8.19 -3.40 -8.83
CA ASP A 405 8.35 -4.49 -7.85
C ASP A 405 7.03 -5.18 -7.48
N LYS A 406 5.91 -4.46 -7.61
CA LYS A 406 4.55 -4.98 -7.40
C LYS A 406 3.85 -5.43 -8.69
N HIS A 407 4.58 -5.48 -9.80
CA HIS A 407 4.10 -5.95 -11.10
C HIS A 407 2.92 -5.14 -11.65
N VAL A 408 2.81 -3.87 -11.29
CA VAL A 408 1.75 -2.98 -11.78
C VAL A 408 1.91 -2.74 -13.28
N LEU A 409 0.80 -2.91 -14.02
CA LEU A 409 0.72 -2.65 -15.45
C LEU A 409 0.69 -1.13 -15.71
N LEU A 410 1.80 -0.52 -16.11
CA LEU A 410 1.93 0.93 -16.23
C LEU A 410 0.99 1.55 -17.27
N GLU A 411 0.71 0.83 -18.36
CA GLU A 411 -0.23 1.23 -19.42
C GLU A 411 -1.67 1.40 -18.89
N GLY A 412 -1.99 0.71 -17.80
CA GLY A 412 -3.26 0.81 -17.08
C GLY A 412 -3.17 1.65 -15.81
N THR A 413 -2.25 2.63 -15.74
CA THR A 413 -2.13 3.58 -14.61
C THR A 413 -2.18 5.03 -15.08
N LEU A 414 -2.29 5.95 -14.12
CA LEU A 414 -2.11 7.39 -14.33
C LEU A 414 -1.24 7.96 -13.21
N LEU A 415 -0.44 8.98 -13.51
CA LEU A 415 0.31 9.73 -12.51
C LEU A 415 -0.38 11.07 -12.22
N LYS A 416 -0.57 11.39 -10.94
CA LYS A 416 -1.03 12.69 -10.46
C LYS A 416 0.02 13.33 -9.55
N PRO A 417 1.06 13.94 -10.11
CA PRO A 417 2.11 14.58 -9.33
C PRO A 417 1.76 16.05 -9.08
N ASN A 418 2.48 16.67 -8.14
CA ASN A 418 2.62 18.12 -8.12
C ASN A 418 3.34 18.62 -9.37
N MET A 419 3.03 19.85 -9.79
CA MET A 419 3.94 20.59 -10.67
C MET A 419 5.21 20.95 -9.87
N VAL A 420 6.33 21.14 -10.55
CA VAL A 420 7.58 21.56 -9.93
C VAL A 420 7.58 23.08 -9.82
N THR A 421 7.36 23.60 -8.61
CA THR A 421 7.26 25.03 -8.32
C THR A 421 8.19 25.41 -7.17
N PRO A 422 8.57 26.70 -7.02
CA PRO A 422 9.13 27.18 -5.77
C PRO A 422 8.15 26.95 -4.61
N GLY A 423 8.68 26.93 -3.39
CA GLY A 423 7.87 26.84 -2.19
C GLY A 423 6.98 28.06 -1.98
N SER A 424 5.96 27.92 -1.14
CA SER A 424 4.94 28.95 -0.90
C SER A 424 5.48 30.24 -0.30
N ASP A 425 6.60 30.18 0.42
CA ASP A 425 7.29 31.35 0.99
C ASP A 425 8.39 31.90 0.06
N ALA A 426 8.64 31.23 -1.08
CA ALA A 426 9.62 31.62 -2.07
C ALA A 426 9.02 32.53 -3.16
N LYS A 427 9.90 33.19 -3.92
CA LYS A 427 9.47 34.04 -5.04
C LYS A 427 8.89 33.17 -6.15
N LYS A 428 7.67 33.50 -6.61
CA LYS A 428 7.06 32.87 -7.79
C LYS A 428 7.94 33.05 -9.03
N VAL A 429 7.90 32.04 -9.90
CA VAL A 429 8.57 32.03 -11.21
C VAL A 429 7.53 32.01 -12.33
N SER A 430 7.98 32.23 -13.58
CA SER A 430 7.07 32.25 -14.72
C SER A 430 6.57 30.82 -15.08
N PRO A 431 5.43 30.71 -15.76
CA PRO A 431 4.91 29.42 -16.22
C PRO A 431 5.87 28.62 -17.09
N GLU A 432 6.70 29.29 -17.89
CA GLU A 432 7.70 28.66 -18.74
C GLU A 432 8.78 27.96 -17.91
N VAL A 433 9.18 28.56 -16.79
CA VAL A 433 10.15 27.97 -15.86
C VAL A 433 9.54 26.76 -15.15
N VAL A 434 8.31 26.89 -14.64
CA VAL A 434 7.56 25.75 -14.05
C VAL A 434 7.46 24.60 -15.05
N ALA A 435 7.12 24.91 -16.29
CA ALA A 435 6.97 23.93 -17.35
C ALA A 435 8.27 23.17 -17.64
N GLU A 436 9.38 23.89 -17.81
CA GLU A 436 10.68 23.29 -18.11
C GLU A 436 11.12 22.33 -17.00
N TYR A 437 11.04 22.77 -15.74
CA TYR A 437 11.43 21.96 -14.59
C TYR A 437 10.51 20.74 -14.39
N THR A 438 9.20 20.94 -14.54
CA THR A 438 8.22 19.85 -14.36
C THR A 438 8.41 18.77 -15.41
N VAL A 439 8.50 19.16 -16.69
CA VAL A 439 8.67 18.21 -17.79
C VAL A 439 10.02 17.53 -17.73
N ARG A 440 11.09 18.23 -17.34
CA ARG A 440 12.42 17.64 -17.15
C ARG A 440 12.42 16.57 -16.06
N ALA A 441 11.79 16.83 -14.92
CA ALA A 441 11.68 15.86 -13.82
C ALA A 441 10.93 14.59 -14.25
N LEU A 442 9.84 14.76 -15.01
CA LEU A 442 9.08 13.63 -15.58
C LEU A 442 9.92 12.83 -16.58
N LEU A 443 10.58 13.49 -17.54
CA LEU A 443 11.44 12.83 -18.53
C LEU A 443 12.58 12.02 -17.91
N ARG A 444 13.06 12.41 -16.73
CA ARG A 444 14.13 11.70 -16.00
C ARG A 444 13.66 10.47 -15.23
N THR A 445 12.36 10.35 -14.94
CA THR A 445 11.87 9.40 -13.93
C THR A 445 10.71 8.53 -14.39
N MET A 446 9.86 9.03 -15.28
CA MET A 446 8.65 8.36 -15.69
C MET A 446 8.89 7.44 -16.90
N PRO A 447 8.42 6.19 -16.88
CA PRO A 447 8.46 5.32 -18.07
C PRO A 447 7.47 5.75 -19.16
N ALA A 448 7.86 5.58 -20.43
CA ALA A 448 7.02 5.90 -21.60
C ALA A 448 5.66 5.16 -21.66
N ALA A 449 5.53 4.03 -20.94
CA ALA A 449 4.33 3.20 -20.93
C ALA A 449 3.12 3.85 -20.23
N VAL A 450 3.34 4.80 -19.31
CA VAL A 450 2.23 5.47 -18.60
C VAL A 450 1.48 6.39 -19.56
N PRO A 451 0.17 6.25 -19.79
CA PRO A 451 -0.51 6.99 -20.87
C PRO A 451 -0.62 8.50 -20.62
N ALA A 452 -0.82 8.93 -19.38
CA ALA A 452 -1.04 10.34 -19.07
C ALA A 452 -0.61 10.76 -17.65
N VAL A 453 -0.20 12.02 -17.56
CA VAL A 453 0.01 12.77 -16.31
C VAL A 453 -1.17 13.72 -16.12
N VAL A 454 -1.85 13.62 -14.99
CA VAL A 454 -3.01 14.45 -14.65
C VAL A 454 -2.67 15.28 -13.41
N PHE A 455 -2.05 16.45 -13.60
CA PHE A 455 -1.49 17.23 -12.50
C PHE A 455 -2.52 17.63 -11.44
N LEU A 456 -2.12 17.58 -10.17
CA LEU A 456 -2.85 18.27 -9.11
C LEU A 456 -2.53 19.77 -9.14
N SER A 457 -3.50 20.61 -8.78
CA SER A 457 -3.29 22.07 -8.73
C SER A 457 -2.53 22.53 -7.49
N GLY A 458 -2.53 21.72 -6.42
CA GLY A 458 -1.95 22.12 -5.14
C GLY A 458 -2.58 23.41 -4.64
N GLY A 459 -1.75 24.36 -4.20
CA GLY A 459 -2.14 25.69 -3.73
C GLY A 459 -2.23 26.78 -4.81
N GLN A 460 -2.05 26.44 -6.09
CA GLN A 460 -2.08 27.40 -7.19
C GLN A 460 -3.48 28.02 -7.34
N SER A 461 -3.54 29.26 -7.83
CA SER A 461 -4.81 29.85 -8.28
C SER A 461 -5.38 29.11 -9.49
N GLU A 462 -6.65 29.37 -9.82
CA GLU A 462 -7.27 28.76 -11.00
C GLU A 462 -6.53 29.15 -12.29
N GLU A 463 -6.13 30.41 -12.40
CA GLU A 463 -5.40 30.92 -13.57
C GLU A 463 -3.96 30.44 -13.61
N GLU A 464 -3.26 30.41 -12.48
CA GLU A 464 -1.89 29.93 -12.38
C GLU A 464 -1.78 28.45 -12.80
N ALA A 465 -2.69 27.61 -12.31
CA ALA A 465 -2.74 26.20 -12.69
C ALA A 465 -2.98 26.02 -14.20
N THR A 466 -3.85 26.83 -14.79
CA THR A 466 -4.15 26.79 -16.23
C THR A 466 -2.95 27.26 -17.06
N LEU A 467 -2.29 28.36 -16.67
CA LEU A 467 -1.13 28.91 -17.35
C LEU A 467 0.08 27.97 -17.32
N ASN A 468 0.35 27.36 -16.17
CA ASN A 468 1.43 26.38 -16.01
C ASN A 468 1.19 25.14 -16.87
N LEU A 469 -0.04 24.60 -16.87
CA LEU A 469 -0.40 23.48 -17.74
C LEU A 469 -0.26 23.82 -19.23
N ASN A 470 -0.70 25.01 -19.62
CA ASN A 470 -0.59 25.50 -21.00
C ASN A 470 0.88 25.65 -21.42
N ALA A 471 1.73 26.17 -20.54
CA ALA A 471 3.16 26.32 -20.81
C ALA A 471 3.84 24.95 -21.01
N MET A 472 3.48 23.93 -20.21
CA MET A 472 3.97 22.57 -20.40
C MET A 472 3.63 22.01 -21.78
N ASN A 473 2.38 22.17 -22.22
CA ASN A 473 1.94 21.67 -23.53
C ASN A 473 2.45 22.51 -24.73
N LYS A 474 3.05 23.69 -24.48
CA LYS A 474 3.75 24.50 -25.50
C LYS A 474 5.22 24.13 -25.68
N LEU A 475 5.80 23.32 -24.78
CA LEU A 475 7.21 22.96 -24.88
C LEU A 475 7.48 22.16 -26.16
N LYS A 476 8.60 22.49 -26.83
CA LYS A 476 9.04 21.78 -28.03
C LYS A 476 9.71 20.47 -27.65
N GLY A 477 9.17 19.36 -28.14
CA GLY A 477 9.73 18.03 -27.91
C GLY A 477 8.62 16.99 -27.92
N LYS A 478 8.96 15.74 -28.27
CA LYS A 478 7.98 14.65 -28.19
C LYS A 478 7.85 14.22 -26.73
N MET A 479 6.78 14.64 -26.07
CA MET A 479 6.38 14.06 -24.79
C MET A 479 5.75 12.70 -25.07
N PRO A 480 6.23 11.62 -24.45
CA PRO A 480 5.68 10.28 -24.69
C PRO A 480 4.31 10.07 -24.03
N TRP A 481 3.80 11.06 -23.29
CA TRP A 481 2.58 10.99 -22.49
C TRP A 481 1.70 12.22 -22.72
N SER A 482 0.40 12.10 -22.50
CA SER A 482 -0.49 13.25 -22.40
C SER A 482 -0.25 14.03 -21.10
N LEU A 483 -0.17 15.35 -21.17
CA LEU A 483 -0.07 16.24 -20.01
C LEU A 483 -1.40 16.98 -19.81
N SER A 484 -2.14 16.60 -18.77
CA SER A 484 -3.49 17.09 -18.48
C SER A 484 -3.66 17.44 -17.00
N PHE A 485 -4.89 17.67 -16.54
CA PHE A 485 -5.24 18.13 -15.20
C PHE A 485 -6.07 17.10 -14.43
N SER A 486 -5.89 17.09 -13.10
CA SER A 486 -6.83 16.53 -12.13
C SER A 486 -7.05 17.55 -11.02
N PHE A 487 -7.93 18.52 -11.30
CA PHE A 487 -8.07 19.73 -10.49
C PHE A 487 -9.34 19.69 -9.64
N GLY A 488 -9.15 20.02 -8.35
CA GLY A 488 -10.25 20.27 -7.41
C GLY A 488 -10.47 21.77 -7.26
N ARG A 489 -9.71 22.40 -6.34
CA ARG A 489 -9.78 23.85 -6.08
C ARG A 489 -9.66 24.70 -7.37
N ALA A 490 -8.71 24.38 -8.25
CA ALA A 490 -8.47 25.14 -9.48
C ALA A 490 -9.59 25.05 -10.56
N LEU A 491 -10.60 24.21 -10.34
CA LEU A 491 -11.82 24.14 -11.17
C LEU A 491 -13.08 24.60 -10.44
N GLN A 492 -13.04 24.71 -9.11
CA GLN A 492 -14.25 24.87 -8.30
C GLN A 492 -14.31 26.19 -7.52
N GLN A 493 -13.20 26.91 -7.34
CA GLN A 493 -13.16 28.08 -6.46
C GLN A 493 -14.12 29.18 -6.93
N SER A 494 -14.02 29.57 -8.20
CA SER A 494 -14.89 30.61 -8.78
C SER A 494 -16.35 30.17 -8.79
N THR A 495 -16.59 28.89 -9.07
CA THR A 495 -17.93 28.27 -9.06
C THR A 495 -18.56 28.34 -7.68
N LEU A 496 -17.82 27.99 -6.63
CA LEU A 496 -18.28 28.05 -5.23
C LEU A 496 -18.66 29.48 -4.84
N LYS A 497 -17.79 30.45 -5.12
CA LYS A 497 -18.05 31.87 -4.85
C LYS A 497 -19.27 32.38 -5.61
N ALA A 498 -19.38 32.04 -6.90
CA ALA A 498 -20.51 32.43 -7.73
C ALA A 498 -21.83 31.82 -7.24
N TRP A 499 -21.81 30.58 -6.77
CA TRP A 499 -22.98 29.88 -6.27
C TRP A 499 -23.47 30.42 -4.92
N ALA A 500 -22.55 30.56 -3.95
CA ALA A 500 -22.86 31.02 -2.59
C ALA A 500 -24.01 30.24 -1.89
N GLY A 501 -24.27 28.99 -2.30
CA GLY A 501 -25.36 28.16 -1.77
C GLY A 501 -26.76 28.55 -2.21
N LYS A 502 -26.90 29.41 -3.22
CA LYS A 502 -28.19 30.00 -3.63
C LYS A 502 -28.66 29.44 -4.96
N GLU A 503 -29.93 29.04 -5.03
CA GLU A 503 -30.53 28.45 -6.23
C GLU A 503 -30.56 29.45 -7.40
N GLU A 504 -30.85 30.72 -7.12
CA GLU A 504 -30.86 31.80 -8.12
C GLU A 504 -29.49 32.04 -8.78
N ASN A 505 -28.41 31.56 -8.16
CA ASN A 505 -27.04 31.72 -8.63
C ASN A 505 -26.53 30.52 -9.44
N VAL A 506 -27.30 29.44 -9.58
CA VAL A 506 -26.85 28.20 -10.25
C VAL A 506 -26.35 28.48 -11.66
N ALA A 507 -27.10 29.21 -12.48
CA ALA A 507 -26.70 29.53 -13.86
C ALA A 507 -25.36 30.31 -13.92
N LYS A 508 -25.16 31.25 -13.00
CA LYS A 508 -23.92 32.03 -12.90
C LYS A 508 -22.73 31.15 -12.52
N ALA A 509 -22.94 30.26 -11.55
CA ALA A 509 -21.92 29.31 -11.11
C ALA A 509 -21.56 28.28 -12.20
N GLN A 510 -22.55 27.75 -12.91
CA GLN A 510 -22.34 26.85 -14.05
C GLN A 510 -21.55 27.53 -15.17
N ALA A 511 -21.80 28.81 -15.46
CA ALA A 511 -21.02 29.58 -16.42
C ALA A 511 -19.55 29.77 -15.99
N ALA A 512 -19.31 30.04 -14.70
CA ALA A 512 -17.95 30.12 -14.15
C ALA A 512 -17.22 28.77 -14.24
N PHE A 513 -17.91 27.68 -13.90
CA PHE A 513 -17.38 26.33 -14.00
C PHE A 513 -17.01 25.96 -15.45
N LEU A 514 -17.93 26.19 -16.40
CA LEU A 514 -17.70 25.93 -17.81
C LEU A 514 -16.51 26.71 -18.37
N THR A 515 -16.38 27.99 -17.98
CA THR A 515 -15.25 28.83 -18.37
C THR A 515 -13.93 28.18 -17.97
N ARG A 516 -13.86 27.62 -16.75
CA ARG A 516 -12.66 26.96 -16.26
C ARG A 516 -12.42 25.58 -16.85
N CYS A 517 -13.47 24.82 -17.14
CA CYS A 517 -13.36 23.58 -17.91
C CYS A 517 -12.76 23.83 -19.30
N LYS A 518 -13.26 24.84 -20.03
CA LYS A 518 -12.76 25.18 -21.37
C LYS A 518 -11.32 25.66 -21.35
N ALA A 519 -10.99 26.55 -20.43
CA ALA A 519 -9.62 27.08 -20.34
C ALA A 519 -8.59 25.98 -20.03
N ASN A 520 -8.92 25.04 -19.14
CA ASN A 520 -8.05 23.89 -18.86
C ASN A 520 -8.02 22.89 -20.03
N SER A 521 -9.14 22.68 -20.73
CA SER A 521 -9.19 21.90 -21.98
C SER A 521 -8.22 22.48 -23.02
N GLU A 522 -8.25 23.78 -23.26
CA GLU A 522 -7.32 24.47 -24.17
C GLU A 522 -5.86 24.42 -23.67
N ALA A 523 -5.65 24.46 -22.36
CA ALA A 523 -4.32 24.34 -21.77
C ALA A 523 -3.69 22.95 -22.04
N THR A 524 -4.49 21.88 -22.10
CA THR A 524 -3.98 20.56 -22.53
C THR A 524 -3.49 20.53 -23.98
N LEU A 525 -3.97 21.46 -24.80
CA LEU A 525 -3.59 21.59 -26.21
C LEU A 525 -2.50 22.64 -26.43
N GLY A 526 -2.06 23.33 -25.37
CA GLY A 526 -1.12 24.44 -25.48
C GLY A 526 -1.70 25.66 -26.21
N THR A 527 -3.03 25.79 -26.29
CA THR A 527 -3.71 26.85 -27.05
C THR A 527 -4.37 27.91 -26.19
N TYR A 528 -4.34 27.76 -24.86
CA TYR A 528 -4.97 28.72 -23.95
C TYR A 528 -4.30 30.10 -24.02
N LYS A 529 -5.12 31.16 -24.06
CA LYS A 529 -4.69 32.55 -24.34
C LYS A 529 -4.75 33.48 -23.13
N GLY A 530 -5.17 33.02 -21.95
CA GLY A 530 -5.26 33.86 -20.75
C GLY A 530 -6.57 34.65 -20.63
N ASP A 531 -7.58 34.30 -21.43
CA ASP A 531 -8.87 34.99 -21.54
C ASP A 531 -9.87 34.62 -20.44
N ALA A 532 -9.62 33.55 -19.67
CA ALA A 532 -10.42 33.19 -18.50
C ALA A 532 -9.94 33.84 -17.18
N ALA A 533 -9.04 34.83 -17.26
CA ALA A 533 -8.52 35.56 -16.10
C ALA A 533 -9.54 36.50 -15.42
N GLN A 534 -10.75 36.64 -15.98
CA GLN A 534 -11.79 37.54 -15.46
C GLN A 534 -12.79 36.79 -14.58
N GLY A 535 -12.85 37.14 -13.29
CA GLY A 535 -13.80 36.56 -12.34
C GLY A 535 -13.34 36.69 -10.89
N GLU A 536 -14.28 36.67 -9.95
CA GLU A 536 -13.97 36.73 -8.53
C GLU A 536 -13.34 35.41 -8.06
N GLY A 537 -12.14 35.47 -7.48
CA GLY A 537 -11.42 34.29 -6.97
C GLY A 537 -10.45 33.62 -7.96
N VAL A 538 -10.47 33.98 -9.25
CA VAL A 538 -9.66 33.33 -10.30
C VAL A 538 -8.15 33.43 -10.04
N SER A 539 -7.69 34.59 -9.58
CA SER A 539 -6.26 34.87 -9.31
C SER A 539 -5.86 34.68 -7.85
N GLU A 540 -6.79 34.29 -6.98
CA GLU A 540 -6.51 34.12 -5.55
C GLU A 540 -5.67 32.87 -5.30
N SER A 541 -4.65 32.99 -4.44
CA SER A 541 -3.89 31.83 -3.98
C SER A 541 -4.83 30.86 -3.25
N LEU A 542 -4.77 29.60 -3.63
CA LEU A 542 -5.57 28.53 -3.02
C LEU A 542 -4.76 27.75 -1.97
N HIS A 543 -3.54 28.20 -1.68
CA HIS A 543 -2.64 27.58 -0.71
C HIS A 543 -3.23 27.66 0.69
N VAL A 544 -3.16 26.54 1.41
CA VAL A 544 -3.46 26.43 2.82
C VAL A 544 -2.29 25.68 3.43
N LYS A 545 -1.63 26.30 4.41
CA LYS A 545 -0.47 25.71 5.07
C LYS A 545 -0.83 24.36 5.70
N ASP A 546 0.03 23.36 5.50
CA ASP A 546 -0.16 22.00 6.04
C ASP A 546 -1.55 21.40 5.71
N TYR A 547 -2.01 21.56 4.46
CA TYR A 547 -3.35 21.15 4.07
C TYR A 547 -3.60 19.64 4.24
N LYS A 548 -4.48 19.29 5.18
CA LYS A 548 -4.99 17.94 5.43
C LYS A 548 -6.43 17.81 4.89
N TYR A 549 -6.68 16.78 4.07
CA TYR A 549 -8.01 16.44 3.55
C TYR A 549 -8.93 15.93 4.65
#